data_AF-A0AAW9T9D8-F1
#
_entry.id   AF-A0AAW9T9D8-F1
#
_cell.length_a   1.000
_cell.length_b   1.000
_cell.length_c   1.000
_cell.angle_alpha   90.00
_cell.angle_beta   90.00
_cell.angle_gamma   90.00
#
_symmetry.space_group_name_H-M   'P 1'
#
loop_
_entity.id
_entity.type
_entity.pdbx_description
1 polymer ?
#
loop_
_entity_poly.entity_id
_entity_poly.type
_entity_poly.pdbx_seq_one_letter_code
_entity_poly.pdbx_strand_id
1 'polypeptide(L)'
;MEEQKKNWINENGNLCFLWEGDDSKSIMTCAFVILALLIASFTISSFWHESFMFIGLIGSAIVFCIDYYQITNNEKKEDKVLLEQVKTKLDAQINAYISKQDDNIQEKKRCVFYHAQGTYGRIKGTYILVLFSDGSVIEYELMPHTLNEHRYYELQSVPNACKEEEALKAIIPYYSIKKFANKLTLSVNTQLNLFIIGSILISSILAVLVFWTFIHFNIKYIFLCVIGYSCFHFTYYKLFGNCIKVKTLTWIVDMPIIFLGVITKLAQPAMVIWGGLILPIFMTAGVSLIIIHIIKFLTNSTISYHTLLFFLLTISEIICVHAPKVTKRIIKNSPLRNWGNHKYETYNEELALYIRSPKNYNFIFSALYVIFLILTAFKQIEYHSYLFSVDIDNAILKSFLVFIAFSTMKQKSKDVEINSKDLLKKIIGLYSHGEQDAQ
;
A
#
# COMPACT_ATOMS: atom_id res chain seq x y z
N MET A 1 -48.73 27.45 -2.43
CA MET A 1 -47.34 27.19 -2.03
C MET A 1 -47.22 25.71 -1.78
N GLU A 2 -46.94 24.95 -2.84
CA GLU A 2 -46.71 23.51 -2.75
C GLU A 2 -45.32 23.25 -2.18
N GLU A 3 -45.22 22.30 -1.25
CA GLU A 3 -43.96 21.78 -0.73
C GLU A 3 -43.04 21.38 -1.89
N GLN A 4 -41.88 22.03 -2.02
CA GLN A 4 -40.87 21.65 -3.00
C GLN A 4 -40.40 20.23 -2.71
N LYS A 5 -40.87 19.26 -3.50
CA LYS A 5 -40.36 17.88 -3.48
C LYS A 5 -38.87 17.91 -3.81
N LYS A 6 -38.06 17.31 -2.93
CA LYS A 6 -36.59 17.19 -3.06
C LYS A 6 -36.15 16.65 -4.44
N ASN A 7 -36.97 15.78 -5.04
CA ASN A 7 -36.83 15.27 -6.40
C ASN A 7 -38.18 15.35 -7.15
N TRP A 8 -38.18 15.70 -8.44
CA TRP A 8 -39.38 15.67 -9.31
C TRP A 8 -39.06 15.18 -10.73
N ILE A 9 -40.09 14.88 -11.51
CA ILE A 9 -39.98 14.52 -12.94
C ILE A 9 -40.51 15.69 -13.76
N ASN A 10 -39.75 16.14 -14.76
CA ASN A 10 -40.20 17.22 -15.64
C ASN A 10 -41.11 16.72 -16.78
N GLU A 11 -41.65 17.64 -17.57
CA GLU A 11 -42.58 17.35 -18.69
C GLU A 11 -41.97 16.41 -19.75
N ASN A 12 -40.64 16.40 -19.88
CA ASN A 12 -39.89 15.53 -20.79
C ASN A 12 -39.60 14.14 -20.20
N GLY A 13 -40.08 13.85 -18.99
CA GLY A 13 -39.83 12.60 -18.30
C GLY A 13 -38.41 12.48 -17.73
N ASN A 14 -37.64 13.57 -17.60
CA ASN A 14 -36.29 13.61 -17.00
C ASN A 14 -36.35 13.80 -15.46
N LEU A 15 -35.32 13.37 -14.73
CA LEU A 15 -35.28 13.47 -13.25
C LEU A 15 -34.60 14.78 -12.85
N CYS A 16 -35.24 15.55 -11.98
CA CYS A 16 -34.69 16.77 -11.41
C CYS A 16 -34.52 16.63 -9.89
N PHE A 17 -33.40 17.10 -9.33
CA PHE A 17 -33.15 17.10 -7.89
C PHE A 17 -32.36 18.33 -7.41
N LEU A 18 -32.65 18.76 -6.18
CA LEU A 18 -31.97 19.86 -5.49
C LEU A 18 -30.73 19.36 -4.73
N TRP A 19 -29.60 20.07 -4.87
CA TRP A 19 -28.38 19.78 -4.13
C TRP A 19 -27.74 21.07 -3.58
N GLU A 20 -27.68 21.15 -2.25
CA GLU A 20 -26.91 22.15 -1.50
C GLU A 20 -25.77 21.39 -0.79
N GLY A 21 -24.52 21.80 -1.02
CA GLY A 21 -23.33 21.15 -0.45
C GLY A 21 -23.22 21.27 1.07
N ASP A 22 -22.44 20.39 1.70
CA ASP A 22 -22.30 20.29 3.17
C ASP A 22 -21.52 21.48 3.77
N ASP A 23 -21.95 21.95 4.95
CA ASP A 23 -21.48 23.16 5.64
C ASP A 23 -20.19 22.92 6.47
N SER A 24 -19.21 23.83 6.32
CA SER A 24 -17.78 23.71 6.68
C SER A 24 -17.40 23.61 8.18
N LYS A 25 -18.36 23.42 9.09
CA LYS A 25 -18.16 23.62 10.54
C LYS A 25 -17.43 22.49 11.28
N SER A 26 -17.42 21.26 10.79
CA SER A 26 -16.75 20.12 11.46
C SER A 26 -15.21 20.14 11.37
N ILE A 27 -14.65 21.02 10.52
CA ILE A 27 -13.23 21.03 10.17
C ILE A 27 -12.41 22.00 11.06
N MET A 28 -13.05 23.02 11.65
CA MET A 28 -12.37 23.98 12.54
C MET A 28 -11.90 23.36 13.86
N THR A 29 -12.63 22.38 14.38
CA THR A 29 -12.27 21.64 15.60
C THR A 29 -11.04 20.75 15.40
N CYS A 30 -10.88 20.12 14.23
CA CYS A 30 -9.68 19.32 13.91
C CYS A 30 -8.43 20.19 13.75
N ALA A 31 -8.54 21.36 13.10
CA ALA A 31 -7.40 22.27 12.94
C ALA A 31 -6.85 22.81 14.27
N PHE A 32 -7.73 23.03 15.26
CA PHE A 32 -7.32 23.49 16.59
C PHE A 32 -6.58 22.39 17.38
N VAL A 33 -7.01 21.13 17.24
CA VAL A 33 -6.34 19.97 17.86
C VAL A 33 -4.96 19.73 17.25
N ILE A 34 -4.81 19.88 15.93
CA ILE A 34 -3.52 19.73 15.24
C ILE A 34 -2.56 20.86 15.63
N LEU A 35 -3.04 22.11 15.73
CA LEU A 35 -2.22 23.25 16.17
C LEU A 35 -1.75 23.09 17.63
N ALA A 36 -2.62 22.58 18.52
CA ALA A 36 -2.27 22.29 19.91
C ALA A 36 -1.22 21.16 20.02
N LEU A 37 -1.34 20.10 19.21
CA LEU A 37 -0.37 19.01 19.13
C LEU A 37 0.98 19.47 18.56
N LEU A 38 0.98 20.38 17.58
CA LEU A 38 2.21 20.96 17.03
C LEU A 38 2.94 21.84 18.05
N ILE A 39 2.22 22.68 18.80
CA ILE A 39 2.79 23.51 19.88
C ILE A 39 3.34 22.62 21.00
N ALA A 40 2.63 21.55 21.38
CA ALA A 40 3.10 20.57 22.36
C ALA A 40 4.34 19.79 21.86
N SER A 41 4.39 19.42 20.57
CA SER A 41 5.56 18.75 20.00
C SER A 41 6.78 19.68 19.91
N PHE A 42 6.56 20.97 19.64
CA PHE A 42 7.61 21.98 19.55
C PHE A 42 8.24 22.23 20.93
N THR A 43 7.41 22.39 21.97
CA THR A 43 7.89 22.58 23.36
C THR A 43 8.57 21.33 23.92
N ILE A 44 8.15 20.12 23.52
CA ILE A 44 8.81 18.87 23.90
C ILE A 44 10.13 18.68 23.12
N SER A 45 10.20 19.07 21.84
CA SER A 45 11.41 18.98 21.02
C SER A 45 12.52 19.93 21.46
N SER A 46 12.18 21.08 22.07
CA SER A 46 13.17 21.99 22.65
C SER A 46 13.89 21.43 23.88
N PHE A 47 13.43 20.30 24.44
CA PHE A 47 13.95 19.74 25.68
C PHE A 47 14.74 18.41 25.55
N TRP A 48 14.55 17.56 24.51
CA TRP A 48 15.20 16.22 24.47
C TRP A 48 15.58 15.63 23.08
N HIS A 49 16.52 14.66 23.11
CA HIS A 49 17.40 14.08 22.07
C HIS A 49 16.77 13.43 20.80
N GLU A 50 17.64 13.12 19.81
CA GLU A 50 17.33 12.80 18.40
C GLU A 50 16.38 11.60 18.12
N SER A 51 16.21 10.68 19.08
CA SER A 51 15.39 9.47 18.91
C SER A 51 13.88 9.73 18.82
N PHE A 52 13.37 10.82 19.41
CA PHE A 52 11.95 11.17 19.36
C PHE A 52 11.51 11.83 18.04
N MET A 53 12.46 12.30 17.23
CA MET A 53 12.19 12.86 15.90
C MET A 53 11.59 11.82 14.96
N PHE A 54 11.96 10.54 15.12
CA PHE A 54 11.41 9.42 14.36
C PHE A 54 9.92 9.18 14.70
N ILE A 55 9.56 9.33 15.98
CA ILE A 55 8.18 9.22 16.45
C ILE A 55 7.36 10.42 15.97
N GLY A 56 7.95 11.62 15.95
CA GLY A 56 7.35 12.82 15.37
C GLY A 56 7.13 12.71 13.85
N LEU A 57 8.08 12.12 13.11
CA LEU A 57 7.95 11.80 11.68
C LEU A 57 6.78 10.85 11.42
N ILE A 58 6.71 9.75 12.18
CA ILE A 58 5.61 8.78 12.07
C ILE A 58 4.28 9.44 12.43
N GLY A 59 4.22 10.25 13.50
CA GLY A 59 3.03 10.99 13.90
C GLY A 59 2.57 12.00 12.84
N SER A 60 3.48 12.76 12.27
CA SER A 60 3.17 13.74 11.20
C SER A 60 2.73 13.06 9.91
N ALA A 61 3.32 11.92 9.55
CA ALA A 61 2.89 11.11 8.41
C ALA A 61 1.50 10.52 8.63
N ILE A 62 1.16 10.10 9.86
CA ILE A 62 -0.17 9.61 10.22
C ILE A 62 -1.20 10.75 10.12
N VAL A 63 -0.90 11.94 10.64
CA VAL A 63 -1.80 13.11 10.54
C VAL A 63 -2.01 13.52 9.07
N PHE A 64 -0.93 13.57 8.28
CA PHE A 64 -1.00 13.84 6.84
C PHE A 64 -1.85 12.80 6.09
N CYS A 65 -1.71 11.51 6.44
CA CYS A 65 -2.54 10.45 5.89
C CYS A 65 -4.01 10.58 6.29
N ILE A 66 -4.31 11.04 7.52
CA ILE A 66 -5.67 11.29 7.99
C ILE A 66 -6.29 12.48 7.25
N ASP A 67 -5.57 13.58 7.09
CA ASP A 67 -6.04 14.77 6.35
C ASP A 67 -6.28 14.44 4.87
N TYR A 68 -5.33 13.75 4.23
CA TYR A 68 -5.49 13.26 2.85
C TYR A 68 -6.69 12.32 2.71
N TYR A 69 -6.87 11.40 3.67
CA TYR A 69 -8.02 10.50 3.70
C TYR A 69 -9.34 11.26 3.85
N GLN A 70 -9.41 12.27 4.72
CA GLN A 70 -10.62 13.07 4.89
C GLN A 70 -10.98 13.87 3.63
N ILE A 71 -10.01 14.52 2.98
CA ILE A 71 -10.23 15.29 1.75
C ILE A 71 -10.70 14.38 0.61
N THR A 72 -9.98 13.28 0.36
CA THR A 72 -10.35 12.34 -0.70
C THR A 72 -11.65 11.58 -0.42
N ASN A 73 -12.01 11.38 0.85
CA ASN A 73 -13.28 10.76 1.20
C ASN A 73 -14.45 11.74 1.12
N ASN A 74 -14.23 13.05 1.31
CA ASN A 74 -15.25 14.07 1.09
C ASN A 74 -15.62 14.21 -0.40
N GLU A 75 -14.65 14.28 -1.31
CA GLU A 75 -14.93 14.29 -2.76
C GLU A 75 -15.70 13.02 -3.20
N LYS A 76 -15.27 11.85 -2.71
CA LYS A 76 -15.97 10.58 -2.98
C LYS A 76 -17.34 10.49 -2.30
N LYS A 77 -17.58 11.23 -1.21
CA LYS A 77 -18.88 11.30 -0.54
C LYS A 77 -19.86 12.10 -1.39
N GLU A 78 -19.43 13.20 -1.98
CA GLU A 78 -20.26 13.99 -2.91
C GLU A 78 -20.68 13.18 -4.14
N ASP A 79 -19.73 12.52 -4.81
CA ASP A 79 -20.02 11.66 -5.97
C ASP A 79 -20.98 10.52 -5.62
N LYS A 80 -20.79 9.89 -4.45
CA LYS A 80 -21.66 8.81 -3.98
C LYS A 80 -23.08 9.30 -3.69
N VAL A 81 -23.22 10.44 -3.03
CA VAL A 81 -24.53 11.04 -2.71
C VAL A 81 -25.26 11.40 -4.01
N LEU A 82 -24.55 11.98 -4.98
CA LEU A 82 -25.12 12.34 -6.28
C LEU A 82 -25.57 11.10 -7.06
N LEU A 83 -24.74 10.04 -7.08
CA LEU A 83 -25.11 8.75 -7.69
C LEU A 83 -26.29 8.08 -6.98
N GLU A 84 -26.41 8.22 -5.65
CA GLU A 84 -27.52 7.67 -4.88
C GLU A 84 -28.85 8.38 -5.19
N GLN A 85 -28.83 9.71 -5.38
CA GLN A 85 -30.01 10.50 -5.73
C GLN A 85 -30.59 10.15 -7.11
N VAL A 86 -29.73 9.79 -8.07
CA VAL A 86 -30.15 9.42 -9.44
C VAL A 86 -30.32 7.91 -9.66
N LYS A 87 -29.93 7.09 -8.68
CA LYS A 87 -29.81 5.63 -8.79
C LYS A 87 -31.02 4.95 -9.42
N THR A 88 -32.21 5.17 -8.87
CA THR A 88 -33.44 4.46 -9.29
C THR A 88 -33.77 4.68 -10.75
N LYS A 89 -33.61 5.92 -11.24
CA LYS A 89 -33.90 6.29 -12.63
C LYS A 89 -32.79 5.84 -13.57
N LEU A 90 -31.54 5.99 -13.15
CA LEU A 90 -30.38 5.56 -13.91
C LEU A 90 -30.38 4.03 -14.11
N ASP A 91 -30.68 3.25 -13.06
CA ASP A 91 -30.78 1.79 -13.14
C ASP A 91 -31.88 1.35 -14.12
N ALA A 92 -33.03 2.04 -14.13
CA ALA A 92 -34.10 1.78 -15.10
C ALA A 92 -33.65 2.05 -16.55
N GLN A 93 -32.91 3.14 -16.77
CA GLN A 93 -32.36 3.49 -18.09
C GLN A 93 -31.27 2.50 -18.55
N ILE A 94 -30.38 2.07 -17.64
CA ILE A 94 -29.34 1.07 -17.92
C ILE A 94 -30.00 -0.27 -18.27
N ASN A 95 -30.99 -0.71 -17.49
CA ASN A 95 -31.69 -1.97 -17.77
C ASN A 95 -32.45 -1.93 -19.11
N ALA A 96 -33.07 -0.80 -19.45
CA ALA A 96 -33.72 -0.61 -20.75
C ALA A 96 -32.73 -0.53 -21.92
N TYR A 97 -31.49 -0.12 -21.66
CA TYR A 97 -30.41 -0.14 -22.65
C TYR A 97 -29.89 -1.58 -22.85
N ILE A 98 -29.62 -2.30 -21.76
CA ILE A 98 -29.17 -3.71 -21.79
C ILE A 98 -30.20 -4.59 -22.49
N SER A 99 -31.50 -4.43 -22.20
CA SER A 99 -32.55 -5.25 -22.79
C SER A 99 -32.74 -5.07 -24.30
N LYS A 100 -32.19 -3.98 -24.88
CA LYS A 100 -32.20 -3.71 -26.32
C LYS A 100 -30.98 -4.28 -27.05
N GLN A 101 -29.99 -4.80 -26.34
CA GLN A 101 -28.80 -5.43 -26.94
C GLN A 101 -28.93 -6.96 -26.87
N ASP A 102 -28.55 -7.65 -27.95
CA ASP A 102 -28.63 -9.12 -28.10
C ASP A 102 -27.64 -9.88 -27.21
N ASP A 103 -26.64 -9.21 -26.65
CA ASP A 103 -25.57 -9.82 -25.87
C ASP A 103 -25.79 -9.66 -24.36
N ASN A 104 -25.30 -10.65 -23.61
CA ASN A 104 -25.36 -10.79 -22.15
C ASN A 104 -24.48 -9.73 -21.43
N ILE A 105 -24.77 -8.46 -21.67
CA ILE A 105 -23.99 -7.30 -21.27
C ILE A 105 -24.36 -6.92 -19.83
N GLN A 106 -23.35 -6.69 -19.01
CA GLN A 106 -23.51 -6.33 -17.60
C GLN A 106 -22.74 -5.06 -17.29
N GLU A 107 -23.29 -4.23 -16.40
CA GLU A 107 -22.58 -3.08 -15.86
C GLU A 107 -21.37 -3.53 -15.02
N LYS A 108 -20.19 -2.98 -15.31
CA LYS A 108 -18.97 -3.20 -14.52
C LYS A 108 -18.69 -2.09 -13.52
N LYS A 109 -18.95 -0.83 -13.90
CA LYS A 109 -18.59 0.35 -13.11
C LYS A 109 -19.39 1.58 -13.56
N ARG A 110 -19.72 2.46 -12.61
CA ARG A 110 -20.21 3.83 -12.89
C ARG A 110 -19.40 4.88 -12.12
N CYS A 111 -19.27 6.09 -12.66
CA CYS A 111 -18.68 7.24 -11.98
C CYS A 111 -19.19 8.58 -12.55
N VAL A 112 -19.08 9.64 -11.77
CA VAL A 112 -19.34 11.01 -12.22
C VAL A 112 -18.09 11.56 -12.92
N PHE A 113 -18.27 12.27 -14.03
CA PHE A 113 -17.23 12.91 -14.81
C PHE A 113 -17.61 14.38 -15.07
N TYR A 114 -16.66 15.28 -14.88
CA TYR A 114 -16.86 16.71 -15.10
C TYR A 114 -16.07 17.14 -16.34
N HIS A 115 -16.78 17.50 -17.40
CA HIS A 115 -16.14 18.01 -18.61
C HIS A 115 -15.80 19.50 -18.43
N ALA A 116 -14.54 19.84 -18.60
CA ALA A 116 -14.02 21.17 -18.38
C ALA A 116 -13.36 21.68 -19.66
N GLN A 117 -13.77 22.85 -20.18
CA GLN A 117 -13.21 23.41 -21.41
C GLN A 117 -12.36 24.66 -21.14
N GLY A 118 -11.17 24.71 -21.77
CA GLY A 118 -10.22 25.81 -21.68
C GLY A 118 -9.32 25.77 -20.43
N THR A 119 -8.27 26.59 -20.42
CA THR A 119 -7.24 26.67 -19.36
C THR A 119 -7.81 27.00 -17.96
N TYR A 120 -9.07 27.46 -17.89
CA TYR A 120 -9.78 27.87 -16.68
C TYR A 120 -10.79 26.84 -16.16
N GLY A 121 -10.91 25.67 -16.79
CA GLY A 121 -11.67 24.53 -16.28
C GLY A 121 -13.12 24.86 -15.92
N ARG A 122 -13.81 25.68 -16.73
CA ARG A 122 -15.24 25.95 -16.58
C ARG A 122 -15.96 24.64 -16.86
N ILE A 123 -16.65 24.09 -15.84
CA ILE A 123 -17.47 22.88 -16.00
C ILE A 123 -18.57 23.24 -16.99
N LYS A 124 -18.46 22.68 -18.20
CA LYS A 124 -19.44 22.89 -19.26
C LYS A 124 -20.58 21.87 -19.17
N GLY A 125 -20.27 20.68 -18.65
CA GLY A 125 -21.22 19.62 -18.43
C GLY A 125 -20.73 18.65 -17.37
N THR A 126 -21.68 18.11 -16.61
CA THR A 126 -21.47 16.99 -15.70
C THR A 126 -22.07 15.76 -16.35
N TYR A 127 -21.35 14.64 -16.34
CA TYR A 127 -21.74 13.41 -16.99
C TYR A 127 -21.66 12.24 -16.01
N ILE A 128 -22.57 11.28 -16.11
CA ILE A 128 -22.44 9.98 -15.46
C ILE A 128 -21.97 8.99 -16.50
N LEU A 129 -20.77 8.43 -16.29
CA LEU A 129 -20.19 7.42 -17.14
C LEU A 129 -20.52 6.03 -16.62
N VAL A 130 -20.94 5.14 -17.51
CA VAL A 130 -21.24 3.73 -17.23
C VAL A 130 -20.41 2.84 -18.16
N LEU A 131 -19.62 1.94 -17.57
CA LEU A 131 -18.77 0.97 -18.27
C LEU A 131 -19.43 -0.41 -18.25
N PHE A 132 -19.57 -1.00 -19.43
CA PHE A 132 -20.16 -2.31 -19.63
C PHE A 132 -19.13 -3.43 -19.81
N SER A 133 -19.61 -4.69 -19.79
CA SER A 133 -18.77 -5.88 -19.83
C SER A 133 -18.00 -6.06 -21.14
N ASP A 134 -18.61 -5.66 -22.25
CA ASP A 134 -18.06 -5.59 -23.62
C ASP A 134 -17.01 -4.49 -23.80
N GLY A 135 -16.88 -3.58 -22.82
CA GLY A 135 -15.97 -2.45 -22.86
C GLY A 135 -16.56 -1.18 -23.48
N SER A 136 -17.85 -1.18 -23.83
CA SER A 136 -18.56 0.04 -24.23
C SER A 136 -18.73 0.97 -23.03
N VAL A 137 -18.67 2.28 -23.29
CA VAL A 137 -18.87 3.33 -22.28
C VAL A 137 -19.97 4.26 -22.76
N ILE A 138 -20.95 4.46 -21.89
CA ILE A 138 -22.10 5.33 -22.14
C ILE A 138 -22.06 6.49 -21.16
N GLU A 139 -22.40 7.68 -21.66
CA GLU A 139 -22.49 8.89 -20.87
C GLU A 139 -23.94 9.39 -20.78
N TYR A 140 -24.36 9.74 -19.57
CA TYR A 140 -25.63 10.41 -19.28
C TYR A 140 -25.34 11.83 -18.83
N GLU A 141 -25.89 12.83 -19.52
CA GLU A 141 -25.66 14.23 -19.18
C GLU A 141 -26.54 14.69 -18.01
N LEU A 142 -25.91 15.37 -17.05
CA LEU A 142 -26.53 16.09 -15.94
C LEU A 142 -26.49 17.60 -16.26
N MET A 143 -27.62 18.14 -16.68
CA MET A 143 -27.76 19.56 -16.99
C MET A 143 -28.00 20.37 -15.72
N PRO A 144 -27.13 21.33 -15.36
CA PRO A 144 -27.37 22.23 -14.24
C PRO A 144 -28.35 23.32 -14.64
N HIS A 145 -29.32 23.59 -13.78
CA HIS A 145 -30.29 24.67 -13.91
C HIS A 145 -30.35 25.50 -12.63
N THR A 146 -30.78 26.76 -12.76
CA THR A 146 -30.96 27.69 -11.64
C THR A 146 -32.40 28.19 -11.62
N LEU A 147 -33.11 27.94 -10.51
CA LEU A 147 -34.46 28.46 -10.28
C LEU A 147 -34.49 29.11 -8.90
N ASN A 148 -34.86 30.40 -8.84
CA ASN A 148 -35.01 31.16 -7.60
C ASN A 148 -33.82 30.98 -6.62
N GLU A 149 -32.60 31.27 -7.10
CA GLU A 149 -31.34 31.17 -6.34
C GLU A 149 -30.88 29.76 -5.93
N HIS A 150 -31.70 28.73 -6.10
CA HIS A 150 -31.29 27.34 -5.88
C HIS A 150 -30.83 26.66 -7.18
N ARG A 151 -29.76 25.86 -7.09
CA ARG A 151 -29.27 25.01 -8.19
C ARG A 151 -29.94 23.64 -8.13
N TYR A 152 -30.46 23.20 -9.27
CA TYR A 152 -30.94 21.83 -9.44
C TYR A 152 -30.30 21.18 -10.66
N TYR A 153 -30.23 19.86 -10.67
CA TYR A 153 -29.66 19.09 -11.77
C TYR A 153 -30.73 18.26 -12.46
N GLU A 154 -30.72 18.24 -13.78
CA GLU A 154 -31.59 17.43 -14.63
C GLU A 154 -30.79 16.29 -15.28
N LEU A 155 -31.18 15.04 -15.02
CA LEU A 155 -30.62 13.87 -15.70
C LEU A 155 -31.34 13.62 -17.03
N GLN A 156 -30.61 13.69 -18.14
CA GLN A 156 -31.16 13.38 -19.45
C GLN A 156 -31.51 11.90 -19.62
N SER A 157 -32.57 11.64 -20.39
CA SER A 157 -33.09 10.29 -20.63
C SER A 157 -32.43 9.54 -21.78
N VAL A 158 -31.76 10.24 -22.70
CA VAL A 158 -31.12 9.64 -23.87
C VAL A 158 -29.62 9.46 -23.61
N PRO A 159 -29.11 8.21 -23.56
CA PRO A 159 -27.68 7.96 -23.40
C PRO A 159 -26.90 8.29 -24.68
N ASN A 160 -25.71 8.86 -24.53
CA ASN A 160 -24.78 9.06 -25.63
C ASN A 160 -23.61 8.07 -25.55
N ALA A 161 -23.12 7.61 -26.71
CA ALA A 161 -21.90 6.81 -26.76
C ALA A 161 -20.70 7.72 -26.44
N CYS A 162 -19.92 7.36 -25.41
CA CYS A 162 -18.79 8.16 -24.98
C CYS A 162 -17.66 8.08 -26.00
N LYS A 163 -17.40 9.21 -26.68
CA LYS A 163 -16.32 9.32 -27.69
C LYS A 163 -15.09 10.04 -27.16
N GLU A 164 -15.19 10.66 -25.99
CA GLU A 164 -14.17 11.54 -25.46
C GLU A 164 -13.04 10.79 -24.74
N GLU A 165 -11.79 11.02 -25.17
CA GLU A 165 -10.62 10.29 -24.63
C GLU A 165 -10.36 10.59 -23.14
N GLU A 166 -10.72 11.78 -22.65
CA GLU A 166 -10.59 12.16 -21.24
C GLU A 166 -11.62 11.45 -20.35
N ALA A 167 -12.88 11.38 -20.80
CA ALA A 167 -13.94 10.62 -20.14
C ALA A 167 -13.60 9.11 -20.07
N LEU A 168 -13.05 8.55 -21.15
CA LEU A 168 -12.60 7.16 -21.19
C LEU A 168 -11.46 6.87 -20.19
N LYS A 169 -10.51 7.81 -20.01
CA LYS A 169 -9.44 7.71 -19.01
C LYS A 169 -9.97 7.74 -17.57
N ALA A 170 -11.06 8.46 -17.31
CA ALA A 170 -11.65 8.57 -15.98
C ALA A 170 -12.27 7.25 -15.51
N ILE A 171 -12.96 6.53 -16.41
CA ILE A 171 -13.66 5.29 -16.04
C ILE A 171 -12.79 4.03 -16.17
N ILE A 172 -11.91 3.96 -17.17
CA ILE A 172 -11.03 2.81 -17.44
C ILE A 172 -9.67 3.00 -16.74
N PRO A 173 -9.37 2.24 -15.67
CA PRO A 173 -8.06 2.32 -15.03
C PRO A 173 -6.97 1.89 -16.03
N TYR A 174 -5.94 2.72 -16.18
CA TYR A 174 -4.78 2.46 -17.04
C TYR A 174 -5.06 2.45 -18.55
N TYR A 175 -6.08 3.18 -19.03
CA TYR A 175 -6.39 3.31 -20.47
C TYR A 175 -5.15 3.59 -21.35
N SER A 176 -4.30 4.53 -20.95
CA SER A 176 -3.06 4.87 -21.67
C SER A 176 -2.06 3.71 -21.72
N ILE A 177 -1.93 2.96 -20.62
CA ILE A 177 -1.03 1.80 -20.56
C ILE A 177 -1.60 0.64 -21.39
N LYS A 178 -2.91 0.40 -21.37
CA LYS A 178 -3.56 -0.63 -22.21
C LYS A 178 -3.41 -0.32 -23.70
N LYS A 179 -3.60 0.95 -24.09
CA LYS A 179 -3.39 1.43 -25.47
C LYS A 179 -1.93 1.29 -25.91
N PHE A 180 -0.99 1.56 -25.00
CA PHE A 180 0.44 1.39 -25.24
C PHE A 180 0.88 -0.09 -25.27
N ALA A 181 0.39 -0.91 -24.34
CA ALA A 181 0.67 -2.35 -24.27
C ALA A 181 0.11 -3.10 -25.48
N ASN A 182 -1.10 -2.73 -25.95
CA ASN A 182 -1.68 -3.28 -27.17
C ASN A 182 -0.88 -2.90 -28.44
N LYS A 183 -0.07 -1.84 -28.40
CA LYS A 183 0.89 -1.49 -29.47
C LYS A 183 2.19 -2.28 -29.39
N LEU A 184 2.53 -2.85 -28.23
CA LEU A 184 3.76 -3.61 -28.02
C LEU A 184 3.46 -5.11 -28.16
N THR A 185 3.56 -5.62 -29.38
CA THR A 185 3.53 -7.06 -29.70
C THR A 185 4.83 -7.75 -29.26
N LEU A 186 5.10 -7.73 -27.96
CA LEU A 186 6.21 -8.45 -27.34
C LEU A 186 5.70 -9.74 -26.70
N SER A 187 6.56 -10.76 -26.62
CA SER A 187 6.23 -11.99 -25.90
C SER A 187 5.95 -11.69 -24.42
N VAL A 188 5.00 -12.42 -23.81
CA VAL A 188 4.59 -12.22 -22.40
C VAL A 188 5.79 -12.30 -21.45
N ASN A 189 6.74 -13.20 -21.71
CA ASN A 189 7.97 -13.32 -20.91
C ASN A 189 8.89 -12.09 -21.04
N THR A 190 9.01 -11.53 -22.25
CA THR A 190 9.81 -10.32 -22.48
C THR A 190 9.17 -9.11 -21.81
N GLN A 191 7.85 -8.98 -21.88
CA GLN A 191 7.10 -7.93 -21.19
C GLN A 191 7.23 -8.03 -19.66
N LEU A 192 7.08 -9.24 -19.12
CA LEU A 192 7.22 -9.51 -17.69
C LEU A 192 8.63 -9.15 -17.20
N ASN A 193 9.67 -9.60 -17.90
CA ASN A 193 11.05 -9.31 -17.53
C ASN A 193 11.36 -7.81 -17.61
N LEU A 194 10.89 -7.11 -18.64
CA LEU A 194 11.03 -5.65 -18.75
C LEU A 194 10.32 -4.93 -17.60
N PHE A 195 9.13 -5.38 -17.22
CA PHE A 195 8.37 -4.77 -16.12
C PHE A 195 9.03 -5.01 -14.76
N ILE A 196 9.52 -6.23 -14.51
CA ILE A 196 10.25 -6.57 -13.28
C ILE A 196 11.56 -5.80 -13.21
N ILE A 197 12.38 -5.82 -14.26
CA ILE A 197 13.68 -5.12 -14.30
C ILE A 197 13.47 -3.62 -14.17
N GLY A 198 12.50 -3.05 -14.91
CA GLY A 198 12.16 -1.63 -14.84
C GLY A 198 11.68 -1.21 -13.46
N SER A 199 10.79 -1.97 -12.84
CA SER A 199 10.30 -1.67 -11.49
C SER A 199 11.41 -1.78 -10.43
N ILE A 200 12.27 -2.80 -10.50
CA ILE A 200 13.42 -2.93 -9.59
C ILE A 200 14.40 -1.77 -9.77
N LEU A 201 14.77 -1.41 -11.00
CA LEU A 201 15.67 -0.30 -11.27
C LEU A 201 15.12 1.03 -10.73
N ILE A 202 13.85 1.34 -10.98
CA ILE A 202 13.20 2.56 -10.48
C ILE A 202 13.21 2.57 -8.94
N SER A 203 12.86 1.45 -8.30
CA SER A 203 12.87 1.36 -6.84
C SER A 203 14.27 1.45 -6.24
N SER A 204 15.28 0.86 -6.87
CA SER A 204 16.68 0.97 -6.44
C SER A 204 17.21 2.39 -6.58
N ILE A 205 16.94 3.07 -7.70
CA ILE A 205 17.31 4.49 -7.89
C ILE A 205 16.63 5.35 -6.83
N LEU A 206 15.35 5.11 -6.56
CA LEU A 206 14.62 5.84 -5.53
C LEU A 206 15.20 5.61 -4.14
N ALA A 207 15.53 4.37 -3.79
CA ALA A 207 16.15 4.04 -2.51
C ALA A 207 17.52 4.71 -2.34
N VAL A 208 18.33 4.75 -3.41
CA VAL A 208 19.63 5.45 -3.42
C VAL A 208 19.43 6.95 -3.25
N LEU A 209 18.47 7.56 -3.95
CA LEU A 209 18.13 8.99 -3.78
C LEU A 209 17.71 9.31 -2.36
N VAL A 210 16.82 8.50 -1.77
CA VAL A 210 16.39 8.66 -0.38
C VAL A 210 17.58 8.53 0.57
N PHE A 211 18.40 7.48 0.42
CA PHE A 211 19.57 7.26 1.26
C PHE A 211 20.61 8.38 1.11
N TRP A 212 20.83 8.87 -0.11
CA TRP A 212 21.68 10.03 -0.40
C TRP A 212 21.19 11.28 0.33
N THR A 213 19.88 11.53 0.33
CA THR A 213 19.32 12.67 1.09
C THR A 213 19.55 12.52 2.59
N PHE A 214 19.45 11.31 3.15
CA PHE A 214 19.70 11.06 4.58
C PHE A 214 21.17 11.22 4.98
N ILE A 215 22.12 10.88 4.11
CA ILE A 215 23.55 11.08 4.38
C ILE A 215 23.92 12.57 4.31
N HIS A 216 23.41 13.27 3.30
CA HIS A 216 23.91 14.59 2.95
C HIS A 216 23.16 15.74 3.66
N PHE A 217 21.90 15.50 4.09
CA PHE A 217 21.09 16.48 4.80
C PHE A 217 20.81 16.02 6.22
N ASN A 218 20.95 16.95 7.18
CA ASN A 218 20.59 16.66 8.57
C ASN A 218 19.08 16.36 8.65
N ILE A 219 18.74 15.24 9.30
CA ILE A 219 17.37 14.74 9.47
C ILE A 219 16.43 15.82 10.02
N LYS A 220 16.95 16.73 10.86
CA LYS A 220 16.20 17.87 11.42
C LYS A 220 15.69 18.82 10.33
N TYR A 221 16.49 19.11 9.30
CA TYR A 221 16.08 19.99 8.20
C TYR A 221 15.11 19.30 7.26
N ILE A 222 15.31 18.01 6.97
CA ILE A 222 14.35 17.23 6.16
C ILE A 222 12.97 17.24 6.85
N PHE A 223 12.94 17.01 8.16
CA PHE A 223 11.72 17.05 8.96
C PHE A 223 11.05 18.43 8.94
N LEU A 224 11.83 19.50 9.13
CA LEU A 224 11.32 20.87 9.08
C LEU A 224 10.74 21.21 7.69
N CYS A 225 11.37 20.72 6.62
CA CYS A 225 10.88 20.89 5.25
C CYS A 225 9.56 20.15 5.00
N VAL A 226 9.43 18.89 5.46
CA VAL A 226 8.19 18.12 5.32
C VAL A 226 7.04 18.76 6.09
N ILE A 227 7.28 19.17 7.34
CA ILE A 227 6.26 19.86 8.16
C ILE A 227 5.91 21.22 7.54
N GLY A 228 6.91 22.01 7.17
CA GLY A 228 6.70 23.32 6.57
C GLY A 228 5.89 23.22 5.29
N TYR A 229 6.19 22.23 4.44
CA TYR A 229 5.43 21.96 3.23
C TYR A 229 3.99 21.51 3.54
N SER A 230 3.77 20.60 4.49
CA SER A 230 2.43 20.19 4.89
C SER A 230 1.60 21.33 5.47
N CYS A 231 2.18 22.18 6.32
CA CYS A 231 1.52 23.36 6.86
C CYS A 231 1.19 24.38 5.75
N PHE A 232 2.12 24.61 4.82
CA PHE A 232 1.91 25.47 3.67
C PHE A 232 0.79 24.92 2.76
N HIS A 233 0.83 23.63 2.43
CA HIS A 233 -0.17 22.96 1.60
C HIS A 233 -1.57 23.06 2.21
N PHE A 234 -1.68 22.78 3.51
CA PHE A 234 -2.94 22.88 4.25
C PHE A 234 -3.49 24.32 4.31
N THR A 235 -2.65 25.28 4.69
CA THR A 235 -3.06 26.70 4.77
C THR A 235 -3.46 27.24 3.41
N TYR A 236 -2.74 26.82 2.36
CA TYR A 236 -3.03 27.17 0.99
C TYR A 236 -4.38 26.61 0.50
N TYR A 237 -4.65 25.33 0.72
CA TYR A 237 -5.94 24.72 0.36
C TYR A 237 -7.11 25.34 1.14
N LYS A 238 -6.90 25.71 2.40
CA LYS A 238 -7.92 26.38 3.21
C LYS A 238 -8.22 27.80 2.73
N LEU A 239 -7.20 28.57 2.36
CA LEU A 239 -7.36 29.96 1.94
C LEU A 239 -7.83 30.09 0.48
N PHE A 240 -7.42 29.16 -0.38
CA PHE A 240 -7.57 29.30 -1.83
C PHE A 240 -8.23 28.12 -2.52
N GLY A 241 -8.58 27.04 -1.81
CA GLY A 241 -9.15 25.81 -2.41
C GLY A 241 -10.43 26.04 -3.20
N ASN A 242 -11.23 27.06 -2.84
CA ASN A 242 -12.46 27.41 -3.55
C ASN A 242 -12.26 28.47 -4.66
N CYS A 243 -11.05 29.03 -4.81
CA CYS A 243 -10.79 30.10 -5.78
C CYS A 243 -10.27 29.54 -7.12
N ILE A 244 -11.10 29.61 -8.16
CA ILE A 244 -10.81 29.11 -9.52
C ILE A 244 -9.50 29.68 -10.11
N LYS A 245 -9.12 30.93 -9.78
CA LYS A 245 -7.87 31.59 -10.23
C LYS A 245 -6.59 30.95 -9.70
N VAL A 246 -6.71 30.07 -8.70
CA VAL A 246 -5.59 29.53 -7.96
C VAL A 246 -5.29 28.10 -8.43
N LYS A 247 -6.09 27.49 -9.33
CA LYS A 247 -5.91 26.12 -9.85
C LYS A 247 -4.55 25.82 -10.49
N THR A 248 -3.96 26.75 -11.24
CA THR A 248 -2.62 26.57 -11.82
C THR A 248 -1.55 26.60 -10.75
N LEU A 249 -1.73 27.45 -9.74
CA LEU A 249 -0.86 27.50 -8.57
C LEU A 249 -1.11 26.29 -7.66
N THR A 250 -2.34 25.77 -7.55
CA THR A 250 -2.64 24.57 -6.75
C THR A 250 -1.93 23.38 -7.37
N TRP A 251 -1.93 23.29 -8.70
CA TRP A 251 -1.16 22.26 -9.39
C TRP A 251 0.35 22.35 -9.11
N ILE A 252 0.93 23.54 -9.05
CA ILE A 252 2.34 23.74 -8.67
C ILE A 252 2.57 23.35 -7.20
N VAL A 253 1.64 23.67 -6.30
CA VAL A 253 1.71 23.31 -4.89
C VAL A 253 1.53 21.80 -4.70
N ASP A 254 0.70 21.14 -5.51
CA ASP A 254 0.41 19.71 -5.48
C ASP A 254 1.47 18.87 -6.20
N MET A 255 2.28 19.48 -7.08
CA MET A 255 3.28 18.79 -7.89
C MET A 255 4.20 17.85 -7.10
N PRO A 256 4.77 18.26 -5.94
CA PRO A 256 5.58 17.36 -5.12
C PRO A 256 4.80 16.12 -4.66
N ILE A 257 3.54 16.29 -4.26
CA ILE A 257 2.68 15.18 -3.82
C ILE A 257 2.30 14.27 -5.00
N ILE A 258 1.93 14.86 -6.13
CA ILE A 258 1.59 14.11 -7.35
C ILE A 258 2.80 13.30 -7.82
N PHE A 259 3.98 13.92 -7.84
CA PHE A 259 5.23 13.27 -8.20
C PHE A 259 5.55 12.10 -7.27
N LEU A 260 5.42 12.30 -5.95
CA LEU A 260 5.60 11.24 -4.95
C LEU A 260 4.56 10.10 -5.14
N GLY A 261 3.32 10.45 -5.43
CA GLY A 261 2.23 9.51 -5.72
C GLY A 261 2.47 8.68 -6.99
N VAL A 262 3.02 9.28 -8.04
CA VAL A 262 3.39 8.57 -9.28
C VAL A 262 4.56 7.62 -9.02
N ILE A 263 5.59 8.09 -8.33
CA ILE A 263 6.76 7.29 -7.95
C ILE A 263 6.36 6.09 -7.11
N THR A 264 5.54 6.31 -6.07
CA THR A 264 5.09 5.22 -5.18
C THR A 264 4.27 4.18 -5.92
N LYS A 265 3.40 4.57 -6.87
CA LYS A 265 2.67 3.63 -7.73
C LYS A 265 3.58 2.83 -8.65
N LEU A 266 4.59 3.47 -9.25
CA LEU A 266 5.58 2.80 -10.10
C LEU A 266 6.47 1.82 -9.31
N ALA A 267 6.83 2.20 -8.08
CA ALA A 267 7.64 1.39 -7.18
C ALA A 267 6.82 0.31 -6.45
N GLN A 268 5.49 0.40 -6.42
CA GLN A 268 4.62 -0.49 -5.65
C GLN A 268 4.87 -1.98 -5.91
N PRO A 269 4.99 -2.48 -7.17
CA PRO A 269 5.27 -3.89 -7.41
C PRO A 269 6.59 -4.34 -6.77
N ALA A 270 7.65 -3.54 -6.93
CA ALA A 270 8.95 -3.82 -6.32
C ALA A 270 8.90 -3.73 -4.79
N MET A 271 8.15 -2.78 -4.21
CA MET A 271 7.92 -2.72 -2.76
C MET A 271 7.23 -3.98 -2.23
N VAL A 272 6.28 -4.54 -2.98
CA VAL A 272 5.60 -5.79 -2.60
C VAL A 272 6.54 -6.98 -2.73
N ILE A 273 7.36 -7.05 -3.80
CA ILE A 273 8.37 -8.09 -4.00
C ILE A 273 9.38 -8.08 -2.85
N TRP A 274 10.00 -6.92 -2.59
CA TRP A 274 10.97 -6.76 -1.51
C TRP A 274 10.32 -6.96 -0.15
N GLY A 275 9.16 -6.37 0.09
CA GLY A 275 8.40 -6.52 1.32
C GLY A 275 8.04 -7.98 1.62
N GLY A 276 7.64 -8.76 0.62
CA GLY A 276 7.33 -10.18 0.76
C GLY A 276 8.53 -11.05 1.17
N LEU A 277 9.75 -10.64 0.80
CA LEU A 277 11.00 -11.33 1.14
C LEU A 277 11.63 -10.81 2.44
N ILE A 278 11.69 -9.50 2.60
CA ILE A 278 12.44 -8.84 3.66
C ILE A 278 11.63 -8.74 4.96
N LEU A 279 10.32 -8.48 4.88
CA LEU A 279 9.49 -8.29 6.07
C LEU A 279 9.48 -9.55 6.97
N PRO A 280 9.33 -10.78 6.46
CA PRO A 280 9.39 -11.96 7.32
C PRO A 280 10.74 -12.12 8.02
N ILE A 281 11.86 -11.77 7.36
CA ILE A 281 13.20 -11.80 7.95
C ILE A 281 13.31 -10.80 9.11
N PHE A 282 12.87 -9.57 8.93
CA PHE A 282 12.91 -8.56 10.01
C PHE A 282 12.02 -8.94 11.18
N MET A 283 10.82 -9.47 10.93
CA MET A 283 9.90 -9.85 12.00
C MET A 283 10.41 -11.06 12.78
N THR A 284 10.99 -12.07 12.11
CA THR A 284 11.60 -13.21 12.81
C THR A 284 12.85 -12.80 13.58
N ALA A 285 13.67 -11.91 13.03
CA ALA A 285 14.81 -11.33 13.72
C ALA A 285 14.39 -10.56 14.98
N GLY A 286 13.37 -9.71 14.89
CA GLY A 286 12.83 -8.94 16.02
C GLY A 286 12.28 -9.83 17.14
N VAL A 287 11.51 -10.87 16.78
CA VAL A 287 11.02 -11.85 17.77
C VAL A 287 12.18 -12.60 18.43
N SER A 288 13.21 -12.96 17.65
CA SER A 288 14.41 -13.63 18.17
C SER A 288 15.14 -12.75 19.21
N LEU A 289 15.25 -11.44 18.95
CA LEU A 289 15.83 -10.49 19.91
C LEU A 289 15.06 -10.46 21.23
N ILE A 290 13.73 -10.41 21.18
CA ILE A 290 12.89 -10.37 22.38
C ILE A 290 13.12 -11.63 23.21
N ILE A 291 13.12 -12.81 22.58
CA ILE A 291 13.37 -14.09 23.26
C ILE A 291 14.76 -14.10 23.93
N ILE A 292 15.80 -13.66 23.23
CA ILE A 292 17.16 -13.62 23.77
C ILE A 292 17.25 -12.65 24.95
N HIS A 293 16.59 -11.50 24.89
CA HIS A 293 16.55 -10.55 26.01
C HIS A 293 15.82 -11.11 27.22
N ILE A 294 14.74 -11.88 27.03
CA ILE A 294 14.05 -12.59 28.12
C ILE A 294 14.97 -13.63 28.75
N ILE A 295 15.67 -14.44 27.94
CA ILE A 295 16.64 -15.42 28.44
C ILE A 295 17.74 -14.71 29.22
N LYS A 296 18.31 -13.63 28.67
CA LYS A 296 19.32 -12.80 29.34
C LYS A 296 18.85 -12.32 30.71
N PHE A 297 17.60 -11.86 30.80
CA PHE A 297 16.99 -11.42 32.05
C PHE A 297 16.82 -12.58 33.04
N LEU A 298 16.37 -13.76 32.59
CA LEU A 298 16.16 -14.93 33.43
C LEU A 298 17.46 -15.58 33.92
N THR A 299 18.50 -15.63 33.08
CA THR A 299 19.77 -16.30 33.39
C THR A 299 20.84 -15.35 33.94
N ASN A 300 20.52 -14.05 34.08
CA ASN A 300 21.42 -12.98 34.51
C ASN A 300 22.79 -13.01 33.79
N SER A 301 22.79 -13.38 32.51
CA SER A 301 24.01 -13.63 31.74
C SER A 301 24.43 -12.42 30.90
N THR A 302 25.73 -12.19 30.73
CA THR A 302 26.27 -11.13 29.87
C THR A 302 26.47 -11.63 28.43
N ILE A 303 25.41 -11.57 27.61
CA ILE A 303 25.48 -11.92 26.19
C ILE A 303 26.13 -10.77 25.40
N SER A 304 27.20 -11.07 24.66
CA SER A 304 27.87 -10.11 23.77
C SER A 304 27.05 -9.81 22.52
N TYR A 305 27.28 -8.65 21.89
CA TYR A 305 26.59 -8.26 20.66
C TYR A 305 26.86 -9.22 19.48
N HIS A 306 28.06 -9.79 19.38
CA HIS A 306 28.40 -10.77 18.33
C HIS A 306 27.62 -12.07 18.49
N THR A 307 27.41 -12.52 19.73
CA THR A 307 26.56 -13.68 20.04
C THR A 307 25.09 -13.39 19.73
N LEU A 308 24.62 -12.16 19.99
CA LEU A 308 23.27 -11.73 19.63
C LEU A 308 23.07 -11.77 18.11
N LEU A 309 24.04 -11.27 17.34
CA LEU A 309 24.02 -11.31 15.87
C LEU A 309 23.98 -12.75 15.34
N PHE A 310 24.81 -13.64 15.89
CA PHE A 310 24.81 -15.07 15.54
C PHE A 310 23.42 -15.70 15.72
N PHE A 311 22.78 -15.51 16.87
CA PHE A 311 21.45 -16.07 17.12
C PHE A 311 20.37 -15.45 16.22
N LEU A 312 20.45 -14.12 16.00
CA LEU A 312 19.50 -13.40 15.15
C LEU A 312 19.49 -13.95 13.72
N LEU A 313 20.67 -14.11 13.11
CA LEU A 313 20.81 -14.66 11.77
C LEU A 313 20.32 -16.11 11.72
N THR A 314 20.80 -16.95 12.64
CA THR A 314 20.51 -18.39 12.66
C THR A 314 19.02 -18.68 12.81
N ILE A 315 18.36 -18.04 13.78
CA ILE A 315 16.94 -18.27 14.05
C ILE A 315 16.09 -17.72 12.89
N SER A 316 16.43 -16.55 12.35
CA SER A 316 15.69 -15.94 11.24
C SER A 316 15.75 -16.80 9.98
N GLU A 317 16.93 -17.31 9.64
CA GLU A 317 17.15 -18.17 8.47
C GLU A 317 16.39 -19.49 8.59
N ILE A 318 16.51 -20.15 9.75
CA ILE A 318 15.82 -21.41 10.00
C ILE A 318 14.30 -21.22 9.92
N ILE A 319 13.74 -20.19 10.56
CA ILE A 319 12.29 -19.94 10.51
C ILE A 319 11.85 -19.61 9.08
N CYS A 320 12.59 -18.75 8.37
CA CYS A 320 12.21 -18.34 7.03
C CYS A 320 12.19 -19.50 6.02
N VAL A 321 13.18 -20.39 6.08
CA VAL A 321 13.28 -21.54 5.17
C VAL A 321 12.40 -22.71 5.63
N HIS A 322 12.45 -23.07 6.91
CA HIS A 322 11.92 -24.35 7.39
C HIS A 322 10.56 -24.26 8.09
N ALA A 323 10.04 -23.04 8.33
CA ALA A 323 8.72 -22.81 8.94
C ALA A 323 7.80 -21.96 8.03
N PRO A 324 7.40 -22.45 6.85
CA PRO A 324 6.59 -21.69 5.89
C PRO A 324 5.24 -21.22 6.44
N LYS A 325 4.67 -21.93 7.42
CA LYS A 325 3.42 -21.52 8.07
C LYS A 325 3.59 -20.21 8.86
N VAL A 326 4.74 -20.02 9.50
CA VAL A 326 5.07 -18.82 10.28
C VAL A 326 5.23 -17.63 9.35
N THR A 327 6.07 -17.76 8.32
CA THR A 327 6.28 -16.67 7.36
C THR A 327 5.02 -16.32 6.57
N LYS A 328 4.16 -17.31 6.24
CA LYS A 328 2.83 -17.04 5.67
C LYS A 328 1.96 -16.22 6.62
N ARG A 329 1.95 -16.56 7.91
CA ARG A 329 1.19 -15.82 8.93
C ARG A 329 1.72 -14.40 9.12
N ILE A 330 3.03 -14.18 9.02
CA ILE A 330 3.62 -12.84 9.07
C ILE A 330 3.08 -11.96 7.94
N ILE A 331 3.11 -12.44 6.68
CA ILE A 331 2.57 -11.69 5.54
C ILE A 331 1.07 -11.43 5.72
N LYS A 332 0.32 -12.44 6.15
CA LYS A 332 -1.12 -12.30 6.42
C LYS A 332 -1.46 -11.39 7.61
N ASN A 333 -0.50 -10.98 8.41
CA ASN A 333 -0.70 -10.03 9.50
C ASN A 333 0.06 -8.72 9.27
N SER A 334 0.57 -8.51 8.06
CA SER A 334 1.39 -7.36 7.69
C SER A 334 0.59 -6.29 6.96
N PRO A 335 1.19 -5.10 6.71
CA PRO A 335 0.60 -4.10 5.81
C PRO A 335 0.34 -4.60 4.38
N LEU A 336 0.93 -5.73 3.95
CA LEU A 336 0.71 -6.36 2.65
C LEU A 336 -0.56 -7.24 2.60
N ARG A 337 -1.26 -7.42 3.73
CA ARG A 337 -2.50 -8.19 3.78
C ARG A 337 -3.61 -7.50 2.97
N ASN A 338 -4.52 -8.30 2.42
CA ASN A 338 -5.81 -7.83 1.99
C ASN A 338 -6.65 -7.33 3.19
N TRP A 339 -6.96 -6.04 3.21
CA TRP A 339 -7.84 -5.43 4.21
C TRP A 339 -9.31 -5.50 3.78
N GLY A 340 -9.58 -5.88 2.53
CA GLY A 340 -10.91 -5.95 1.94
C GLY A 340 -11.37 -4.60 1.39
N ASN A 341 -10.52 -3.57 1.41
CA ASN A 341 -10.90 -2.21 1.03
C ASN A 341 -10.74 -2.01 -0.48
N HIS A 342 -9.69 -2.56 -1.08
CA HIS A 342 -9.35 -2.30 -2.48
C HIS A 342 -8.86 -3.56 -3.22
N LYS A 343 -9.24 -3.69 -4.50
CA LYS A 343 -8.83 -4.82 -5.35
C LYS A 343 -7.31 -4.98 -5.48
N TYR A 344 -6.54 -3.89 -5.38
CA TYR A 344 -5.08 -3.96 -5.44
C TYR A 344 -4.46 -4.65 -4.21
N GLU A 345 -5.14 -4.65 -3.06
CA GLU A 345 -4.64 -5.30 -1.84
C GLU A 345 -4.61 -6.82 -2.01
N THR A 346 -5.62 -7.38 -2.70
CA THR A 346 -5.63 -8.80 -3.09
C THR A 346 -4.39 -9.15 -3.91
N TYR A 347 -4.08 -8.35 -4.94
CA TYR A 347 -2.90 -8.58 -5.78
C TYR A 347 -1.59 -8.44 -5.00
N ASN A 348 -1.51 -7.50 -4.05
CA ASN A 348 -0.32 -7.35 -3.20
C ASN A 348 -0.10 -8.58 -2.30
N GLU A 349 -1.17 -9.08 -1.64
CA GLU A 349 -1.07 -10.25 -0.78
C GLU A 349 -0.69 -11.50 -1.59
N GLU A 350 -1.34 -11.72 -2.74
CA GLU A 350 -1.07 -12.86 -3.61
C GLU A 350 0.37 -12.85 -4.12
N LEU A 351 0.86 -11.70 -4.59
CA LEU A 351 2.24 -11.55 -5.07
C LEU A 351 3.26 -11.80 -3.94
N ALA A 352 3.03 -11.22 -2.75
CA ALA A 352 3.91 -11.43 -1.61
C ALA A 352 3.94 -12.91 -1.17
N LEU A 353 2.78 -13.59 -1.18
CA LEU A 353 2.69 -15.01 -0.84
C LEU A 353 3.34 -15.92 -1.89
N TYR A 354 3.27 -15.54 -3.17
CA TYR A 354 3.90 -16.26 -4.28
C TYR A 354 5.43 -16.22 -4.18
N ILE A 355 6.01 -15.05 -3.92
CA ILE A 355 7.46 -14.85 -3.86
C ILE A 355 8.06 -15.44 -2.59
N ARG A 356 7.31 -15.45 -1.48
CA ARG A 356 7.66 -16.06 -0.19
C ARG A 356 7.64 -17.60 -0.27
N SER A 357 8.45 -18.21 -1.13
CA SER A 357 8.61 -19.66 -1.16
C SER A 357 9.80 -20.09 -0.30
N PRO A 358 9.76 -21.24 0.41
CA PRO A 358 10.92 -21.78 1.13
C PRO A 358 12.17 -21.93 0.25
N LYS A 359 11.96 -22.31 -1.02
CA LYS A 359 13.05 -22.46 -2.00
C LYS A 359 13.68 -21.11 -2.33
N ASN A 360 12.87 -20.06 -2.44
CA ASN A 360 13.34 -18.71 -2.72
C ASN A 360 14.17 -18.18 -1.55
N TYR A 361 13.72 -18.38 -0.30
CA TYR A 361 14.54 -18.03 0.87
C TYR A 361 15.85 -18.81 0.93
N ASN A 362 15.80 -20.12 0.70
CA ASN A 362 17.01 -20.95 0.69
C ASN A 362 18.01 -20.46 -0.36
N PHE A 363 17.54 -20.13 -1.56
CA PHE A 363 18.36 -19.56 -2.62
C PHE A 363 18.95 -18.21 -2.22
N ILE A 364 18.15 -17.29 -1.67
CA ILE A 364 18.60 -15.95 -1.27
C ILE A 364 19.67 -16.03 -0.18
N PHE A 365 19.43 -16.79 0.90
CA PHE A 365 20.43 -16.94 1.97
C PHE A 365 21.70 -17.60 1.44
N SER A 366 21.59 -18.67 0.65
CA SER A 366 22.75 -19.32 0.04
C SER A 366 23.54 -18.36 -0.85
N ALA A 367 22.86 -17.56 -1.67
CA ALA A 367 23.51 -16.57 -2.54
C ALA A 367 24.23 -15.47 -1.74
N LEU A 368 23.59 -14.95 -0.68
CA LEU A 368 24.21 -13.97 0.22
C LEU A 368 25.45 -14.55 0.90
N TYR A 369 25.40 -15.81 1.36
CA TYR A 369 26.54 -16.47 1.96
C TYR A 369 27.67 -16.73 0.96
N VAL A 370 27.36 -17.12 -0.28
CA VAL A 370 28.39 -17.25 -1.34
C VAL A 370 29.08 -15.91 -1.59
N ILE A 371 28.32 -14.82 -1.72
CA ILE A 371 28.89 -13.47 -1.89
C ILE A 371 29.77 -13.11 -0.69
N PHE A 372 29.28 -13.31 0.53
CA PHE A 372 30.03 -13.03 1.75
C PHE A 372 31.33 -13.85 1.84
N LEU A 373 31.30 -15.14 1.49
CA LEU A 373 32.47 -16.01 1.49
C LEU A 373 33.50 -15.59 0.44
N ILE A 374 33.08 -15.22 -0.77
CA ILE A 374 33.99 -14.71 -1.80
C ILE A 374 34.70 -13.45 -1.31
N LEU A 375 33.94 -12.49 -0.74
CA LEU A 375 34.50 -11.23 -0.26
C LEU A 375 35.42 -11.42 0.94
N THR A 376 35.04 -12.25 1.91
CA THR A 376 35.87 -12.54 3.09
C THR A 376 37.12 -13.32 2.72
N ALA A 377 37.01 -14.35 1.88
CA ALA A 377 38.16 -15.13 1.41
C ALA A 377 39.15 -14.24 0.65
N PHE A 378 38.68 -13.41 -0.28
CA PHE A 378 39.52 -12.46 -0.99
C PHE A 378 40.27 -11.54 -0.02
N LYS A 379 39.57 -10.95 0.95
CA LYS A 379 40.19 -10.02 1.91
C LYS A 379 41.18 -10.68 2.86
N GLN A 380 40.91 -11.92 3.28
CA GLN A 380 41.80 -12.68 4.16
C GLN A 380 43.06 -13.18 3.43
N ILE A 381 42.92 -13.60 2.17
CA ILE A 381 44.05 -14.09 1.38
C ILE A 381 44.95 -12.93 0.95
N GLU A 382 44.37 -11.87 0.39
CA GLU A 382 45.14 -10.77 -0.22
C GLU A 382 45.64 -9.76 0.82
N TYR A 383 44.81 -9.42 1.80
CA TYR A 383 45.09 -8.33 2.74
C TYR A 383 45.28 -8.80 4.19
N HIS A 384 45.24 -10.12 4.45
CA HIS A 384 45.31 -10.70 5.79
C HIS A 384 44.38 -10.01 6.81
N SER A 385 43.22 -9.55 6.33
CA SER A 385 42.27 -8.76 7.13
C SER A 385 40.84 -9.27 6.97
N TYR A 386 40.00 -8.91 7.94
CA TYR A 386 38.59 -9.32 8.03
C TYR A 386 37.70 -8.33 7.29
N LEU A 387 36.57 -8.79 6.74
CA LEU A 387 35.64 -7.94 5.98
C LEU A 387 35.08 -6.83 6.86
N PHE A 388 34.55 -7.20 8.03
CA PHE A 388 34.10 -6.26 9.05
C PHE A 388 34.99 -6.29 10.28
N SER A 389 35.00 -7.42 11.00
CA SER A 389 35.87 -7.68 12.15
C SER A 389 35.93 -9.18 12.40
N VAL A 390 36.93 -9.63 13.18
CA VAL A 390 37.10 -11.05 13.53
C VAL A 390 35.79 -11.63 14.09
N ASP A 391 35.18 -10.95 15.05
CA ASP A 391 34.02 -11.45 15.77
C ASP A 391 32.73 -11.40 14.95
N ILE A 392 32.53 -10.36 14.13
CA ILE A 392 31.36 -10.24 13.25
C ILE A 392 31.44 -11.27 12.14
N ASP A 393 32.59 -11.39 11.47
CA ASP A 393 32.79 -12.34 10.38
C ASP A 393 32.61 -13.78 10.89
N ASN A 394 33.15 -14.08 12.08
CA ASN A 394 32.96 -15.38 12.73
C ASN A 394 31.50 -15.65 13.13
N ALA A 395 30.76 -14.65 13.60
CA ALA A 395 29.34 -14.81 13.93
C ALA A 395 28.50 -15.16 12.70
N ILE A 396 28.74 -14.48 11.58
CA ILE A 396 28.07 -14.74 10.29
C ILE A 396 28.43 -16.15 9.80
N LEU A 397 29.73 -16.51 9.80
CA LEU A 397 30.19 -17.82 9.34
C LEU A 397 29.64 -18.97 10.19
N LYS A 398 29.60 -18.81 11.51
CA LYS A 398 29.00 -19.82 12.40
C LYS A 398 27.50 -19.96 12.18
N SER A 399 26.80 -18.85 11.93
CA SER A 399 25.37 -18.88 11.62
C SER A 399 25.09 -19.68 10.35
N PHE A 400 25.88 -19.45 9.31
CA PHE A 400 25.82 -20.22 8.06
C PHE A 400 25.99 -21.72 8.28
N LEU A 401 26.97 -22.08 9.11
CA LEU A 401 27.33 -23.47 9.37
C LEU A 401 26.18 -24.20 10.09
N VAL A 402 25.53 -23.52 11.04
CA VAL A 402 24.32 -24.04 11.70
C VAL A 402 23.15 -24.14 10.70
N PHE A 403 22.97 -23.14 9.83
CA PHE A 403 21.92 -23.15 8.82
C PHE A 403 22.05 -24.34 7.85
N ILE A 404 23.26 -24.63 7.36
CA ILE A 404 23.53 -25.81 6.52
C ILE A 404 23.28 -27.09 7.31
N ALA A 405 23.87 -27.21 8.51
CA ALA A 405 23.73 -28.41 9.32
C ALA A 405 22.25 -28.73 9.64
N PHE A 406 21.46 -27.71 9.98
CA PHE A 406 20.03 -27.84 10.22
C PHE A 406 19.28 -28.24 8.95
N SER A 407 19.61 -27.65 7.81
CA SER A 407 18.99 -27.97 6.52
C SER A 407 19.26 -29.42 6.11
N THR A 408 20.50 -29.89 6.27
CA THR A 408 20.87 -31.29 6.05
C THR A 408 20.17 -32.23 7.03
N MET A 409 20.14 -31.88 8.33
CA MET A 409 19.43 -32.64 9.35
C MET A 409 17.95 -32.80 9.00
N LYS A 410 17.28 -31.72 8.58
CA LYS A 410 15.85 -31.75 8.20
C LYS A 410 15.59 -32.50 6.90
N GLN A 411 16.56 -32.55 5.99
CA GLN A 411 16.48 -33.41 4.82
C GLN A 411 16.54 -34.89 5.23
N LYS A 412 17.55 -35.25 6.02
CA LYS A 412 17.76 -36.63 6.52
C LYS A 412 16.70 -37.08 7.52
N SER A 413 16.01 -36.17 8.21
CA SER A 413 14.95 -36.52 9.16
C SER A 413 13.76 -37.21 8.48
N LYS A 414 13.63 -37.11 7.15
CA LYS A 414 12.62 -37.84 6.37
C LYS A 414 12.94 -39.33 6.23
N ASP A 415 14.21 -39.68 6.37
CA ASP A 415 14.73 -41.04 6.24
C ASP A 415 14.80 -41.74 7.62
N VAL A 416 14.38 -41.07 8.69
CA VAL A 416 14.33 -41.65 10.04
C VAL A 416 13.15 -42.62 10.12
N GLU A 417 13.44 -43.89 10.42
CA GLU A 417 12.47 -45.00 10.49
C GLU A 417 11.43 -44.89 11.62
N ILE A 418 11.48 -43.81 12.42
CA ILE A 418 10.58 -43.60 13.54
C ILE A 418 9.23 -43.06 13.02
N ASN A 419 8.22 -43.94 13.00
CA ASN A 419 6.84 -43.53 12.75
C ASN A 419 6.31 -42.71 13.94
N SER A 420 5.99 -41.43 13.70
CA SER A 420 5.53 -40.49 14.74
C SER A 420 4.25 -40.96 15.43
N LYS A 421 3.35 -41.65 14.73
CA LYS A 421 2.11 -42.18 15.32
C LYS A 421 2.40 -43.34 16.26
N ASP A 422 3.29 -44.23 15.86
CA ASP A 422 3.68 -45.38 16.68
C ASP A 422 4.49 -44.94 17.90
N LEU A 423 5.39 -43.97 17.74
CA LEU A 423 6.11 -43.36 18.85
C LEU A 423 5.15 -42.71 19.86
N LEU A 424 4.20 -41.90 19.38
CA LEU A 424 3.21 -41.27 20.24
C LEU A 424 2.37 -42.31 20.99
N LYS A 425 1.95 -43.38 20.31
CA LYS A 425 1.21 -44.49 20.94
C LYS A 425 2.03 -45.18 22.03
N LYS A 426 3.32 -45.44 21.79
CA LYS A 426 4.23 -46.02 22.79
C LYS A 426 4.44 -45.09 23.99
N ILE A 427 4.60 -43.79 23.77
CA ILE A 427 4.74 -42.78 24.84
C ILE A 427 3.46 -42.70 25.68
N ILE A 428 2.28 -42.62 25.04
CA ILE A 428 1.00 -42.62 25.75
C ILE A 428 0.82 -43.94 26.53
N GLY A 429 1.21 -45.07 25.94
CA GLY A 429 1.22 -46.37 26.61
C GLY A 429 2.09 -46.40 27.87
N LEU A 430 3.27 -45.77 27.85
CA LEU A 430 4.14 -45.63 29.02
C LEU A 430 3.46 -44.84 30.14
N TYR A 431 2.77 -43.73 29.80
CA TYR A 431 2.04 -42.95 30.79
C TYR A 431 0.82 -43.69 31.36
N SER A 432 0.13 -44.50 30.54
CA SER A 432 -1.09 -45.18 30.98
C SER A 432 -0.84 -46.50 31.72
N HIS A 433 0.29 -47.17 31.49
CA HIS A 433 0.64 -48.43 32.17
C HIS A 433 1.56 -48.21 33.38
N GLY A 434 2.20 -47.04 33.52
CA GLY A 434 2.99 -46.70 34.71
C GLY A 434 2.18 -46.47 35.99
N GLU A 435 0.85 -46.31 35.90
CA GLU A 435 -0.04 -46.17 37.06
C GLU A 435 -0.60 -47.51 37.57
N GLN A 436 -0.56 -48.59 36.78
CA GLN A 436 -1.15 -49.88 37.17
C GLN A 436 -0.23 -50.77 38.02
N ASP A 437 1.08 -50.49 38.03
CA ASP A 437 2.07 -51.26 38.80
C ASP A 437 2.44 -50.61 40.16
N ALA A 438 1.70 -49.57 40.58
CA ALA A 438 1.93 -48.83 41.83
C ALA A 438 0.77 -48.92 42.86
N GLN A 439 -0.16 -49.86 42.67
CA GLN A 439 -1.14 -50.31 43.68
C GLN A 439 -0.90 -51.78 43.98
#